data_AF-A0A540WJ53-F1
#
_entry.id   AF-A0A540WJ53-F1
#
_cell.length_a   1.000
_cell.length_b   1.000
_cell.length_c   1.000
_cell.angle_alpha   90.00
_cell.angle_beta   90.00
_cell.angle_gamma   90.00
#
_symmetry.space_group_name_H-M   'P 1'
#
loop_
_entity.id
_entity.type
_entity.pdbx_description
1 polymer ?
#
loop_
_entity_poly.entity_id
_entity_poly.type
_entity_poly.pdbx_seq_one_letter_code
_entity_poly.pdbx_strand_id
1 'polypeptide(L)'
;PALPPDGFFEGWGLKKLIKAHPGLETPLRLASDAPAASLVRGLRPFINHLEKPESPLALTRTLSQVLAAPSFFAGGHDGLREMLTRRLAELGGDVLGRDSPTGFIVEELSFDGSKFAGVKLVRSDTIYRAACLVAATDSGALRRLVTDKKHHRGLMEHLDQSTTKSILFTVNWVVPETALPRGLGELTLVDTQDAELGAMLLQLHPARASATGGKESKDAEALRVVCAGVFIPASARELGEEHLQALATRIDAQLDAVMPFTAQHRLLRSVPYLDASGSRGTRLMPHPLYSFESEAVLGVTGLSQRTPVKNLLLAGREVLPGLGLEGELLAGVRAARLVQDMLNKKDPLKG
;
A
#
# COMPACT_ATOMS: atom_id res chain seq x y z
N PRO A 1 -14.07 -9.48 15.97
CA PRO A 1 -15.29 -9.03 15.22
C PRO A 1 -14.90 -8.79 13.75
N ALA A 2 -15.83 -8.97 12.80
CA ALA A 2 -15.61 -8.51 11.43
C ALA A 2 -15.56 -6.96 11.42
N LEU A 3 -14.63 -6.38 10.65
CA LEU A 3 -14.38 -4.93 10.55
C LEU A 3 -14.14 -4.56 9.07
N PRO A 4 -14.99 -3.79 8.39
CA PRO A 4 -16.23 -3.23 8.90
C PRO A 4 -17.23 -4.34 9.28
N PRO A 5 -18.12 -4.08 10.26
CA PRO A 5 -19.21 -4.99 10.57
C PRO A 5 -20.17 -5.05 9.37
N ASP A 6 -20.53 -6.26 8.94
CA ASP A 6 -21.50 -6.48 7.88
C ASP A 6 -22.90 -6.61 8.50
N GLY A 7 -23.68 -5.52 8.39
CA GLY A 7 -25.08 -5.50 8.79
C GLY A 7 -25.35 -5.26 10.29
N PHE A 8 -26.64 -5.34 10.64
CA PHE A 8 -27.16 -4.83 11.92
C PHE A 8 -26.66 -5.61 13.15
N PHE A 9 -26.67 -6.95 13.10
CA PHE A 9 -26.27 -7.79 14.23
C PHE A 9 -24.78 -7.72 14.55
N GLU A 10 -23.94 -7.70 13.51
CA GLU A 10 -22.49 -7.54 13.68
C GLU A 10 -22.14 -6.17 14.25
N GLY A 11 -22.84 -5.12 13.80
CA GLY A 11 -22.70 -3.76 14.34
C GLY A 11 -23.09 -3.68 15.83
N TRP A 12 -24.18 -4.35 16.24
CA TRP A 12 -24.58 -4.38 17.65
C TRP A 12 -23.57 -5.14 18.52
N GLY A 13 -23.10 -6.30 18.06
CA GLY A 13 -22.05 -7.06 18.74
C GLY A 13 -20.76 -6.26 18.91
N LEU A 14 -20.36 -5.51 17.88
CA LEU A 14 -19.19 -4.64 17.93
C LEU A 14 -19.36 -3.50 18.94
N LYS A 15 -20.51 -2.82 18.97
CA LYS A 15 -20.80 -1.76 19.96
C LYS A 15 -20.68 -2.29 21.40
N LYS A 16 -21.16 -3.52 21.66
CA LYS A 16 -21.02 -4.17 22.97
C LYS A 16 -19.55 -4.39 23.35
N LEU A 17 -18.72 -4.82 22.40
CA LEU A 17 -17.28 -5.00 22.60
C LEU A 17 -16.56 -3.67 22.85
N ILE A 18 -16.87 -2.62 22.09
CA ILE A 18 -16.29 -1.28 22.30
C ILE A 18 -16.60 -0.78 23.70
N LYS A 19 -17.85 -0.89 24.13
CA LYS A 19 -18.27 -0.50 25.49
C LYS A 19 -17.54 -1.28 26.60
N ALA A 20 -17.16 -2.54 26.33
CA ALA A 20 -16.41 -3.36 27.27
C ALA A 20 -14.90 -2.98 27.34
N HIS A 21 -14.39 -2.23 26.37
CA HIS A 21 -12.97 -1.89 26.23
C HIS A 21 -12.77 -0.38 26.03
N PRO A 22 -12.96 0.45 27.08
CA PRO A 22 -12.87 1.91 26.98
C PRO A 22 -11.48 2.43 26.55
N GLY A 23 -10.43 1.59 26.69
CA GLY A 23 -9.09 1.89 26.18
C GLY A 23 -9.02 2.06 24.66
N LEU A 24 -10.01 1.56 23.90
CA LEU A 24 -10.09 1.75 22.44
C LEU A 24 -10.43 3.19 22.04
N GLU A 25 -11.02 3.97 22.95
CA GLU A 25 -11.44 5.35 22.73
C GLU A 25 -10.60 6.35 23.54
N THR A 26 -9.70 5.87 24.40
CA THR A 26 -8.91 6.74 25.27
C THR A 26 -7.82 7.47 24.48
N PRO A 27 -7.70 8.81 24.59
CA PRO A 27 -6.66 9.58 23.92
C PRO A 27 -5.25 9.15 24.30
N LEU A 28 -4.32 9.33 23.36
CA LEU A 28 -2.93 8.89 23.45
C LEU A 28 -2.09 9.66 24.48
N ARG A 29 -1.15 8.96 25.14
CA ARG A 29 -0.04 9.59 25.89
C ARG A 29 0.97 10.34 24.99
N LEU A 30 1.03 9.99 23.70
CA LEU A 30 1.80 10.69 22.66
C LEU A 30 1.06 11.91 22.07
N ALA A 31 -0.01 12.38 22.72
CA ALA A 31 -0.72 13.60 22.32
C ALA A 31 0.02 14.89 22.74
N SER A 32 1.15 14.80 23.44
CA SER A 32 1.93 15.98 23.83
C SER A 32 2.61 16.64 22.63
N ASP A 33 2.81 17.96 22.72
CA ASP A 33 3.52 18.76 21.72
C ASP A 33 5.04 18.76 21.92
N ALA A 34 5.56 17.81 22.71
CA ALA A 34 6.99 17.63 22.85
C ALA A 34 7.62 17.29 21.48
N PRO A 35 8.79 17.84 21.11
CA PRO A 35 9.42 17.58 19.82
C PRO A 35 9.60 16.09 19.50
N ALA A 36 10.00 15.29 20.50
CA ALA A 36 10.13 13.84 20.35
C ALA A 36 8.79 13.15 20.05
N ALA A 37 7.69 13.59 20.68
CA ALA A 37 6.36 13.07 20.38
C ALA A 37 5.90 13.49 18.98
N SER A 38 6.18 14.73 18.56
CA SER A 38 5.92 15.19 17.19
C SER A 38 6.66 14.33 16.14
N LEU A 39 7.95 14.09 16.35
CA LEU A 39 8.76 13.25 15.48
C LEU A 39 8.18 11.83 15.38
N VAL A 40 7.87 11.18 16.51
CA VAL A 40 7.27 9.84 16.50
C VAL A 40 5.92 9.81 15.77
N ARG A 41 5.10 10.88 15.88
CA ARG A 41 3.86 11.01 15.11
C ARG A 41 4.13 11.11 13.60
N GLY A 42 5.27 11.65 13.19
CA GLY A 42 5.74 11.67 11.81
C GLY A 42 5.92 10.30 11.16
N LEU A 43 6.02 9.22 11.95
CA LEU A 43 6.08 7.84 11.42
C LEU A 43 4.74 7.33 10.89
N ARG A 44 3.62 7.91 11.36
CA ARG A 44 2.26 7.40 11.10
C ARG A 44 1.95 7.19 9.61
N PRO A 45 2.25 8.14 8.70
CA PRO A 45 1.99 7.97 7.27
C PRO A 45 2.66 6.72 6.66
N PHE A 46 3.79 6.28 7.22
CA PHE A 46 4.55 5.16 6.68
C PHE A 46 4.04 3.78 7.12
N ILE A 47 3.14 3.74 8.11
CA ILE A 47 2.74 2.49 8.79
C ILE A 47 1.23 2.23 8.72
N ASN A 48 0.47 3.16 8.14
CA ASN A 48 -0.95 3.00 7.80
C ASN A 48 -1.23 3.58 6.40
N HIS A 49 -2.48 3.52 5.95
CA HIS A 49 -2.91 4.06 4.66
C HIS A 49 -3.93 5.20 4.80
N LEU A 50 -4.04 5.82 5.97
CA LEU A 50 -4.95 6.93 6.23
C LEU A 50 -4.20 8.26 6.15
N GLU A 51 -4.75 9.22 5.42
CA GLU A 51 -4.22 10.58 5.35
C GLU A 51 -4.24 11.27 6.72
N LYS A 52 -5.37 11.15 7.42
CA LYS A 52 -5.57 11.72 8.76
C LYS A 52 -6.20 10.66 9.67
N PRO A 53 -5.39 9.78 10.28
CA PRO A 53 -5.90 8.85 11.28
C PRO A 53 -6.27 9.65 12.54
N GLU A 54 -7.55 9.67 12.91
CA GLU A 54 -8.04 10.42 14.07
C GLU A 54 -8.37 9.52 15.26
N SER A 55 -8.67 8.25 15.02
CA SER A 55 -9.05 7.33 16.10
C SER A 55 -7.85 6.87 16.95
N PRO A 56 -8.04 6.67 18.26
CA PRO A 56 -6.98 6.14 19.12
C PRO A 56 -6.43 4.80 18.63
N LEU A 57 -7.26 3.90 18.09
CA LEU A 57 -6.80 2.60 17.59
C LEU A 57 -5.89 2.74 16.37
N ALA A 58 -6.30 3.49 15.34
CA ALA A 58 -5.47 3.72 14.15
C ALA A 58 -4.17 4.45 14.47
N LEU A 59 -4.19 5.30 15.51
CA LEU A 59 -3.04 6.05 15.96
C LEU A 59 -2.08 5.23 16.84
N THR A 60 -2.57 4.34 17.70
CA THR A 60 -1.75 3.60 18.68
C THR A 60 -1.22 2.28 18.14
N ARG A 61 -2.08 1.53 17.44
CA ARG A 61 -1.84 0.10 17.14
C ARG A 61 -0.60 -0.07 16.29
N THR A 62 -0.55 0.61 15.16
CA THR A 62 0.54 0.53 14.19
C THR A 62 1.84 1.06 14.80
N LEU A 63 1.79 2.20 15.51
CA LEU A 63 2.96 2.74 16.22
C LEU A 63 3.49 1.77 17.28
N SER A 64 2.62 1.16 18.07
CA SER A 64 3.02 0.24 19.14
C SER A 64 3.75 -1.00 18.61
N GLN A 65 3.34 -1.52 17.45
CA GLN A 65 4.00 -2.66 16.81
C GLN A 65 5.39 -2.27 16.30
N VAL A 66 5.48 -1.13 15.61
CA VAL A 66 6.73 -0.69 14.99
C VAL A 66 7.78 -0.34 16.03
N LEU A 67 7.38 0.30 17.13
CA LEU A 67 8.28 0.65 18.24
C LEU A 67 8.72 -0.57 19.07
N ALA A 68 7.94 -1.66 19.07
CA ALA A 68 8.29 -2.86 19.82
C ALA A 68 9.29 -3.76 19.08
N ALA A 69 9.06 -4.01 17.79
CA ALA A 69 9.92 -4.89 16.98
C ALA A 69 9.70 -4.65 15.48
N PRO A 70 10.51 -3.82 14.80
CA PRO A 70 10.47 -3.75 13.34
C PRO A 70 10.84 -5.12 12.75
N SER A 71 10.11 -5.54 11.73
CA SER A 71 10.33 -6.82 11.05
C SER A 71 10.54 -6.58 9.56
N PHE A 72 11.52 -7.29 8.99
CA PHE A 72 11.85 -7.20 7.58
C PHE A 72 11.68 -8.56 6.92
N PHE A 73 11.21 -8.54 5.67
CA PHE A 73 11.22 -9.72 4.82
C PHE A 73 12.52 -9.73 4.01
N ALA A 74 13.19 -10.88 3.93
CA ALA A 74 14.26 -11.06 2.96
C ALA A 74 13.71 -10.75 1.55
N GLY A 75 14.38 -9.89 0.81
CA GLY A 75 13.86 -9.43 -0.48
C GLY A 75 12.85 -8.29 -0.42
N GLY A 76 12.42 -7.84 0.77
CA GLY A 76 11.39 -6.82 0.96
C GLY A 76 10.00 -7.30 0.51
N HIS A 77 9.15 -6.37 0.05
CA HIS A 77 7.82 -6.71 -0.48
C HIS A 77 7.88 -7.65 -1.70
N ASP A 78 8.93 -7.57 -2.52
CA ASP A 78 9.11 -8.48 -3.64
C ASP A 78 9.35 -9.92 -3.15
N GLY A 79 10.12 -10.11 -2.08
CA GLY A 79 10.34 -11.44 -1.48
C GLY A 79 9.08 -12.00 -0.83
N LEU A 80 8.30 -11.17 -0.13
CA LEU A 80 6.97 -11.54 0.38
C LEU A 80 6.05 -11.96 -0.77
N ARG A 81 6.00 -11.18 -1.86
CA ARG A 81 5.22 -11.52 -3.05
C ARG A 81 5.65 -12.86 -3.63
N GLU A 82 6.95 -13.06 -3.85
CA GLU A 82 7.50 -14.30 -4.42
C GLU A 82 7.12 -15.51 -3.56
N MET A 83 7.27 -15.42 -2.24
CA MET A 83 6.85 -16.46 -1.30
C MET A 83 5.37 -16.80 -1.44
N LEU A 84 4.49 -15.78 -1.49
CA LEU A 84 3.04 -15.97 -1.63
C LEU A 84 2.67 -16.55 -2.99
N THR A 85 3.27 -16.07 -4.09
CA THR A 85 3.00 -16.58 -5.44
C THR A 85 3.51 -17.99 -5.63
N ARG A 86 4.67 -18.33 -5.08
CA ARG A 86 5.19 -19.71 -5.08
C ARG A 86 4.23 -20.63 -4.33
N ARG A 87 3.76 -20.20 -3.15
CA ARG A 87 2.80 -20.99 -2.38
C ARG A 87 1.46 -21.17 -3.12
N LEU A 88 0.98 -20.16 -3.83
CA LEU A 88 -0.22 -20.26 -4.66
C LEU A 88 -0.03 -21.29 -5.78
N ALA A 89 1.11 -21.26 -6.47
CA ALA A 89 1.43 -22.23 -7.52
C ALA A 89 1.54 -23.68 -6.99
N GLU A 90 2.18 -23.88 -5.82
CA GLU A 90 2.24 -25.19 -5.14
C GLU A 90 0.85 -25.76 -4.82
N LEU A 91 -0.14 -24.90 -4.58
CA LEU A 91 -1.52 -25.27 -4.30
C LEU A 91 -2.38 -25.41 -5.58
N GLY A 92 -1.76 -25.34 -6.76
CA GLY A 92 -2.42 -25.49 -8.06
C GLY A 92 -3.07 -24.22 -8.60
N GLY A 93 -2.75 -23.06 -8.04
CA GLY A 93 -3.20 -21.77 -8.56
C GLY A 93 -2.27 -21.23 -9.66
N ASP A 94 -2.83 -20.67 -10.72
CA ASP A 94 -2.05 -20.06 -11.79
C ASP A 94 -1.69 -18.61 -11.46
N VAL A 95 -0.40 -18.27 -11.60
CA VAL A 95 0.10 -16.89 -11.48
C VAL A 95 0.45 -16.37 -12.86
N LEU A 96 -0.43 -15.54 -13.41
CA LEU A 96 -0.23 -14.91 -14.71
C LEU A 96 0.60 -13.63 -14.53
N GLY A 97 1.88 -13.67 -14.92
CA GLY A 97 2.88 -12.69 -14.46
C GLY A 97 3.99 -12.30 -15.46
N ARG A 98 4.98 -11.58 -14.92
CA ARG A 98 5.97 -10.71 -15.62
C ARG A 98 6.80 -11.35 -16.74
N ASP A 99 6.95 -12.67 -16.76
CA ASP A 99 7.82 -13.39 -17.70
C ASP A 99 7.11 -13.67 -19.04
N SER A 100 5.80 -13.38 -19.13
CA SER A 100 5.08 -13.40 -20.40
C SER A 100 5.29 -12.08 -21.16
N PRO A 101 5.81 -12.11 -22.41
CA PRO A 101 6.01 -10.92 -23.25
C PRO A 101 4.69 -10.18 -23.55
N THR A 102 3.56 -10.85 -23.39
CA THR A 102 2.21 -10.28 -23.37
C THR A 102 1.72 -10.24 -21.91
N GLY A 103 2.01 -9.16 -21.19
CA GLY A 103 1.52 -9.00 -19.83
C GLY A 103 0.00 -9.17 -19.75
N PHE A 104 -0.49 -9.98 -18.80
CA PHE A 104 -1.92 -10.20 -18.55
C PHE A 104 -2.55 -8.99 -17.85
N ILE A 105 -2.65 -7.88 -18.59
CA ILE A 105 -3.22 -6.62 -18.11
C ILE A 105 -4.73 -6.67 -18.36
N VAL A 106 -5.53 -6.49 -17.31
CA VAL A 106 -6.99 -6.37 -17.43
C VAL A 106 -7.31 -5.03 -18.10
N GLU A 107 -8.10 -5.09 -19.16
CA GLU A 107 -8.62 -3.93 -19.90
C GLU A 107 -9.99 -3.52 -19.36
N GLU A 108 -10.87 -4.49 -19.13
CA GLU A 108 -12.28 -4.26 -18.82
C GLU A 108 -12.87 -5.39 -17.97
N LEU A 109 -13.81 -5.04 -17.10
CA LEU A 109 -14.68 -5.99 -16.40
C LEU A 109 -15.96 -6.24 -17.21
N SER A 110 -16.31 -7.51 -17.36
CA SER A 110 -17.57 -7.94 -17.99
C SER A 110 -18.61 -8.26 -16.91
N PHE A 111 -19.84 -7.79 -17.14
CA PHE A 111 -20.98 -7.97 -16.24
C PHE A 111 -22.15 -8.64 -16.96
N ASP A 112 -22.93 -9.41 -16.21
CA ASP A 112 -24.21 -9.99 -16.59
C ASP A 112 -25.29 -9.41 -15.67
N GLY A 113 -25.98 -8.37 -16.13
CA GLY A 113 -26.83 -7.53 -15.28
C GLY A 113 -26.03 -6.92 -14.11
N SER A 114 -26.51 -7.10 -12.88
CA SER A 114 -25.86 -6.58 -11.66
C SER A 114 -24.76 -7.48 -11.07
N LYS A 115 -24.30 -8.47 -11.84
CA LYS A 115 -23.33 -9.49 -11.39
C LYS A 115 -22.07 -9.47 -12.24
N PHE A 116 -20.91 -9.62 -11.60
CA PHE A 116 -19.65 -9.85 -12.29
C PHE A 116 -19.66 -11.19 -13.07
N ALA A 117 -19.17 -11.16 -14.31
CA ALA A 117 -19.16 -12.32 -15.22
C ALA A 117 -17.75 -12.73 -15.68
N GLY A 118 -16.80 -11.80 -15.81
CA GLY A 118 -15.45 -12.10 -16.26
C GLY A 118 -14.59 -10.86 -16.49
N VAL A 119 -13.37 -11.07 -16.97
CA VAL A 119 -12.42 -10.00 -17.32
C VAL A 119 -12.00 -10.11 -18.78
N LYS A 120 -11.83 -8.97 -19.45
CA LYS A 120 -11.18 -8.88 -20.76
C LYS A 120 -9.74 -8.39 -20.57
N LEU A 121 -8.82 -9.00 -21.28
CA LEU A 121 -7.40 -8.64 -21.22
C LEU A 121 -7.01 -7.75 -22.41
N VAL A 122 -6.05 -6.86 -22.19
CA VAL A 122 -5.46 -6.04 -23.24
C VAL A 122 -4.92 -6.94 -24.36
N ARG A 123 -5.22 -6.60 -25.61
CA ARG A 123 -4.82 -7.36 -26.82
C ARG A 123 -5.42 -8.78 -26.87
N SER A 124 -6.50 -9.05 -26.15
CA SER A 124 -7.26 -10.30 -26.26
C SER A 124 -8.75 -9.99 -26.39
N ASP A 125 -9.40 -10.61 -27.38
CA ASP A 125 -10.86 -10.55 -27.52
C ASP A 125 -11.57 -11.61 -26.67
N THR A 126 -10.82 -12.42 -25.92
CA THR A 126 -11.36 -13.47 -25.06
C THR A 126 -11.77 -12.90 -23.70
N ILE A 127 -13.00 -13.21 -23.28
CA ILE A 127 -13.47 -12.95 -21.92
C ILE A 127 -13.13 -14.14 -21.04
N TYR A 128 -12.30 -13.91 -20.03
CA TYR A 128 -11.96 -14.87 -19.00
C TYR A 128 -13.06 -14.87 -17.94
N ARG A 129 -13.96 -15.85 -18.03
CA ARG A 129 -15.09 -15.99 -17.10
C ARG A 129 -14.63 -16.47 -15.74
N ALA A 130 -15.22 -15.90 -14.69
CA ALA A 130 -14.97 -16.35 -13.32
C ALA A 130 -16.24 -16.27 -12.48
N ALA A 131 -16.36 -17.18 -11.52
CA ALA A 131 -17.51 -17.20 -10.61
C ALA A 131 -17.50 -16.03 -9.62
N CYS A 132 -16.32 -15.51 -9.27
CA CYS A 132 -16.11 -14.38 -8.37
C CYS A 132 -14.83 -13.64 -8.73
N LEU A 133 -14.82 -12.32 -8.58
CA LEU A 133 -13.62 -11.49 -8.67
C LEU A 133 -13.28 -10.97 -7.27
N VAL A 134 -12.02 -11.15 -6.87
CA VAL A 134 -11.42 -10.48 -5.72
C VAL A 134 -10.49 -9.39 -6.27
N ALA A 135 -10.91 -8.15 -6.19
CA ALA A 135 -10.16 -7.00 -6.66
C ALA A 135 -9.20 -6.53 -5.55
N ALA A 136 -7.91 -6.85 -5.71
CA ALA A 136 -6.80 -6.37 -4.88
C ALA A 136 -6.05 -5.21 -5.55
N THR A 137 -6.79 -4.25 -6.10
CA THR A 137 -6.29 -3.03 -6.75
C THR A 137 -6.98 -1.81 -6.15
N ASP A 138 -6.38 -0.62 -6.32
CA ASP A 138 -7.00 0.63 -5.90
C ASP A 138 -8.36 0.87 -6.57
N SER A 139 -9.29 1.46 -5.83
CA SER A 139 -10.63 1.85 -6.25
C SER A 139 -10.62 2.68 -7.54
N GLY A 140 -9.73 3.66 -7.64
CA GLY A 140 -9.54 4.49 -8.83
C GLY A 140 -9.10 3.69 -10.06
N ALA A 141 -8.28 2.64 -9.87
CA ALA A 141 -7.89 1.74 -10.95
C ALA A 141 -9.05 0.81 -11.33
N LEU A 142 -9.74 0.21 -10.36
CA LEU A 142 -10.90 -0.63 -10.58
C LEU A 142 -12.02 0.11 -11.32
N ARG A 143 -12.26 1.37 -10.96
CA ARG A 143 -13.23 2.27 -11.60
C ARG A 143 -12.96 2.48 -13.09
N ARG A 144 -11.70 2.44 -13.52
CA ARG A 144 -11.31 2.57 -14.94
C ARG A 144 -11.63 1.31 -15.76
N LEU A 145 -11.72 0.15 -15.10
CA LEU A 145 -12.05 -1.12 -15.74
C LEU A 145 -13.57 -1.30 -15.97
N VAL A 146 -14.41 -0.40 -15.45
CA VAL A 146 -15.87 -0.45 -15.63
C VAL A 146 -16.29 0.50 -16.74
N THR A 147 -16.79 -0.06 -17.85
CA THR A 147 -17.21 0.69 -19.04
C THR A 147 -18.61 1.30 -18.88
N ASP A 148 -19.61 0.49 -18.50
CA ASP A 148 -20.97 0.95 -18.23
C ASP A 148 -21.16 1.50 -16.81
N LYS A 149 -20.62 2.70 -16.58
CA LYS A 149 -20.71 3.39 -15.29
C LYS A 149 -22.13 3.77 -14.89
N LYS A 150 -23.04 3.93 -15.86
CA LYS A 150 -24.44 4.31 -15.58
C LYS A 150 -25.21 3.13 -15.01
N HIS A 151 -25.07 1.95 -15.61
CA HIS A 151 -25.71 0.74 -15.12
C HIS A 151 -25.14 0.30 -13.76
N HIS A 152 -23.84 0.53 -13.55
CA HIS A 152 -23.14 0.20 -12.30
C HIS A 152 -22.93 1.41 -11.38
N ARG A 153 -23.88 2.36 -11.35
CA ARG A 153 -23.77 3.58 -10.53
C ARG A 153 -23.46 3.28 -9.05
N GLY A 154 -24.11 2.29 -8.45
CA GLY A 154 -23.86 1.92 -7.06
C GLY A 154 -22.42 1.44 -6.81
N LEU A 155 -21.79 0.77 -7.78
CA LEU A 155 -20.37 0.44 -7.69
C LEU A 155 -19.51 1.69 -7.79
N MET A 156 -19.84 2.63 -8.68
CA MET A 156 -19.08 3.89 -8.80
C MET A 156 -19.16 4.70 -7.51
N GLU A 157 -20.36 4.89 -6.96
CA GLU A 157 -20.57 5.56 -5.67
C GLU A 157 -19.81 4.85 -4.54
N HIS A 158 -19.75 3.52 -4.56
CA HIS A 158 -18.95 2.77 -3.60
C HIS A 158 -17.45 3.02 -3.73
N LEU A 159 -16.91 3.02 -4.94
CA LEU A 159 -15.49 3.24 -5.19
C LEU A 159 -15.07 4.71 -4.97
N ASP A 160 -15.96 5.65 -5.26
CA ASP A 160 -15.72 7.09 -5.12
C ASP A 160 -15.69 7.53 -3.64
N GLN A 161 -16.13 6.68 -2.69
CA GLN A 161 -15.97 6.92 -1.24
C GLN A 161 -14.51 6.99 -0.78
N SER A 162 -13.57 6.50 -1.60
CA SER A 162 -12.14 6.53 -1.30
C SER A 162 -11.42 7.47 -2.25
N THR A 163 -10.58 8.35 -1.70
CA THR A 163 -9.76 9.28 -2.48
C THR A 163 -8.33 9.24 -2.01
N THR A 164 -7.38 9.05 -2.93
CA THR A 164 -5.95 9.23 -2.65
C THR A 164 -5.64 10.71 -2.42
N LYS A 165 -5.16 11.06 -1.23
CA LYS A 165 -4.79 12.43 -0.85
C LYS A 165 -3.30 12.68 -0.92
N SER A 166 -2.50 11.69 -0.52
CA SER A 166 -1.05 11.77 -0.58
C SER A 166 -0.45 10.51 -1.15
N ILE A 167 0.78 10.63 -1.64
CA ILE A 167 1.55 9.57 -2.24
C ILE A 167 2.96 9.59 -1.66
N LEU A 168 3.54 8.41 -1.44
CA LEU A 168 4.94 8.29 -1.13
C LEU A 168 5.78 8.70 -2.34
N PHE A 169 6.62 9.70 -2.17
CA PHE A 169 7.65 10.15 -3.11
C PHE A 169 9.02 9.78 -2.54
N THR A 170 9.92 9.29 -3.39
CA THR A 170 11.20 8.74 -2.92
C THR A 170 12.38 9.24 -3.72
N VAL A 171 13.50 9.43 -3.03
CA VAL A 171 14.83 9.64 -3.60
C VAL A 171 15.74 8.55 -3.05
N ASN A 172 16.45 7.87 -3.95
CA ASN A 172 17.32 6.75 -3.62
C ASN A 172 18.76 7.10 -3.96
N TRP A 173 19.70 6.86 -3.04
CA TRP A 173 21.13 6.95 -3.28
C TRP A 173 21.79 5.59 -3.13
N VAL A 174 22.78 5.29 -3.97
CA VAL A 174 23.68 4.15 -3.77
C VAL A 174 25.02 4.69 -3.31
N VAL A 175 25.46 4.24 -2.13
CA VAL A 175 26.69 4.69 -1.47
C VAL A 175 27.43 3.50 -0.86
N PRO A 176 28.77 3.56 -0.73
CA PRO A 176 29.52 2.63 0.09
C PRO A 176 29.06 2.69 1.55
N GLU A 177 28.96 1.52 2.20
CA GLU A 177 28.62 1.44 3.62
C GLU A 177 29.60 2.25 4.50
N THR A 178 30.88 2.30 4.11
CA THR A 178 31.91 3.07 4.83
C THR A 178 31.69 4.58 4.78
N ALA A 179 30.87 5.07 3.85
CA ALA A 179 30.51 6.48 3.73
C ALA A 179 29.29 6.87 4.59
N LEU A 180 28.56 5.88 5.12
CA LEU A 180 27.41 6.13 6.00
C LEU A 180 27.86 6.50 7.42
N PRO A 181 27.11 7.34 8.15
CA PRO A 181 27.38 7.60 9.55
C PRO A 181 27.31 6.31 10.38
N ARG A 182 28.31 6.07 11.24
CA ARG A 182 28.40 4.84 12.06
C ARG A 182 27.18 4.56 12.94
N GLY A 183 26.42 5.59 13.31
CA GLY A 183 25.20 5.49 14.14
C GLY A 183 23.90 5.42 13.34
N LEU A 184 23.96 5.45 12.01
CA LEU A 184 22.75 5.40 11.18
C LEU A 184 22.21 3.96 11.16
N GLY A 185 21.04 3.78 11.76
CA GLY A 185 20.33 2.50 11.73
C GLY A 185 19.62 2.25 10.40
N GLU A 186 19.09 1.05 10.23
CA GLU A 186 18.34 0.65 9.02
C GLU A 186 17.07 1.46 8.78
N LEU A 187 16.49 2.01 9.85
CA LEU A 187 15.35 2.92 9.81
C LEU A 187 15.69 4.17 10.60
N THR A 188 15.61 5.32 9.95
CA THR A 188 15.84 6.62 10.59
C THR A 188 14.72 7.56 10.22
N LEU A 189 14.09 8.16 11.23
CA LEU A 189 13.05 9.16 11.03
C LEU A 189 13.65 10.55 11.24
N VAL A 190 13.45 11.43 10.26
CA VAL A 190 14.01 12.77 10.22
C VAL A 190 12.87 13.77 10.21
N ASP A 191 12.90 14.74 11.12
CA ASP A 191 12.09 15.95 11.02
C ASP A 191 12.80 16.91 10.07
N THR A 192 12.23 17.13 8.88
CA THR A 192 12.85 17.97 7.86
C THR A 192 12.76 19.45 8.18
N GLN A 193 11.93 19.86 9.15
CA GLN A 193 11.49 21.24 9.40
C GLN A 193 10.85 21.92 8.17
N ASP A 194 10.63 21.16 7.10
CA ASP A 194 10.03 21.62 5.86
C ASP A 194 8.54 21.29 5.92
N ALA A 195 7.70 22.33 5.87
CA ALA A 195 6.26 22.20 6.05
C ALA A 195 5.58 21.34 4.96
N GLU A 196 6.18 21.23 3.78
CA GLU A 196 5.63 20.44 2.67
C GLU A 196 6.14 18.99 2.69
N LEU A 197 7.41 18.78 3.07
CA LEU A 197 7.98 17.41 3.16
C LEU A 197 7.57 16.69 4.44
N GLY A 198 7.36 17.44 5.53
CA GLY A 198 7.03 16.89 6.84
C GLY A 198 8.11 15.96 7.38
N ALA A 199 7.70 14.80 7.90
CA ALA A 199 8.65 13.78 8.35
C ALA A 199 9.15 12.94 7.16
N MET A 200 10.46 12.70 7.14
CA MET A 200 11.12 11.86 6.15
C MET A 200 11.58 10.55 6.80
N LEU A 201 11.22 9.43 6.19
CA LEU A 201 11.70 8.11 6.60
C LEU A 201 12.86 7.70 5.70
N LEU A 202 14.02 7.45 6.31
CA LEU A 202 15.18 6.87 5.67
C LEU A 202 15.19 5.36 5.92
N GLN A 203 15.36 4.59 4.86
CA GLN A 203 15.53 3.15 4.93
C GLN A 203 16.87 2.77 4.29
N LEU A 204 17.65 1.95 4.96
CA LEU A 204 18.87 1.37 4.41
C LEU A 204 18.59 -0.04 3.92
N HIS A 205 18.95 -0.32 2.68
CA HIS A 205 18.87 -1.65 2.10
C HIS A 205 20.23 -2.08 1.56
N PRO A 206 20.54 -3.39 1.57
CA PRO A 206 21.68 -3.90 0.83
C PRO A 206 21.48 -3.62 -0.66
N ALA A 207 22.53 -3.16 -1.35
CA ALA A 207 22.50 -3.09 -2.80
C ALA A 207 22.40 -4.50 -3.38
N ARG A 208 21.61 -4.66 -4.44
CA ARG A 208 21.50 -5.92 -5.17
C ARG A 208 22.22 -5.78 -6.50
N ALA A 209 23.17 -6.67 -6.76
CA ALA A 209 23.75 -6.79 -8.08
C ALA A 209 22.67 -7.25 -9.09
N SER A 210 22.79 -6.80 -10.33
CA SER A 210 22.06 -7.42 -11.44
C SER A 210 22.41 -8.91 -11.50
N ALA A 211 21.46 -9.77 -11.89
CA ALA A 211 21.57 -11.23 -11.85
C ALA A 211 22.70 -11.84 -12.73
N THR A 212 23.53 -11.02 -13.36
CA THR A 212 24.75 -11.43 -14.04
C THR A 212 25.85 -11.69 -13.01
N GLY A 213 25.83 -12.90 -12.44
CA GLY A 213 26.79 -13.35 -11.43
C GLY A 213 28.25 -13.16 -11.87
N GLY A 214 29.02 -12.43 -11.05
CA GLY A 214 30.41 -12.10 -11.31
C GLY A 214 31.04 -11.33 -10.13
N LYS A 215 32.25 -10.78 -10.35
CA LYS A 215 33.02 -9.97 -9.38
C LYS A 215 32.20 -8.79 -8.79
N GLU A 216 31.22 -8.30 -9.55
CA GLU A 216 30.21 -7.29 -9.17
C GLU A 216 29.37 -7.69 -7.94
N SER A 217 29.20 -8.99 -7.67
CA SER A 217 28.41 -9.46 -6.52
C SER A 217 29.08 -9.16 -5.18
N LYS A 218 30.42 -9.22 -5.08
CA LYS A 218 31.16 -8.93 -3.84
C LYS A 218 31.27 -7.43 -3.59
N ASP A 219 31.42 -6.64 -4.65
CA ASP A 219 31.46 -5.19 -4.54
C ASP A 219 30.08 -4.63 -4.14
N ALA A 220 28.98 -5.26 -4.60
CA ALA A 220 27.62 -4.90 -4.17
C ALA A 220 27.34 -5.13 -2.68
N GLU A 221 28.00 -6.10 -2.03
CA GLU A 221 27.83 -6.36 -0.58
C GLU A 221 28.33 -5.18 0.28
N ALA A 222 29.32 -4.43 -0.20
CA ALA A 222 29.84 -3.23 0.45
C ALA A 222 29.02 -1.96 0.15
N LEU A 223 28.00 -2.06 -0.71
CA LEU A 223 27.13 -0.95 -1.08
C LEU A 223 25.80 -1.02 -0.33
N ARG A 224 25.24 0.17 -0.10
CA ARG A 224 23.92 0.36 0.50
C ARG A 224 23.09 1.26 -0.38
N VAL A 225 21.79 0.98 -0.42
CA VAL A 225 20.77 1.86 -0.99
C VAL A 225 20.14 2.62 0.17
N VAL A 226 20.33 3.93 0.19
CA VAL A 226 19.58 4.84 1.06
C VAL A 226 18.31 5.21 0.32
N CYS A 227 17.15 4.82 0.84
CA CYS A 227 15.85 5.23 0.34
C CYS A 227 15.26 6.29 1.26
N ALA A 228 15.15 7.53 0.80
CA ALA A 228 14.44 8.60 1.48
C ALA A 228 13.01 8.69 0.98
N GLY A 229 12.04 8.50 1.87
CA GLY A 229 10.62 8.59 1.57
C GLY A 229 9.95 9.75 2.31
N VAL A 230 9.14 10.52 1.58
CA VAL A 230 8.25 11.56 2.11
C VAL A 230 6.87 11.40 1.50
N PHE A 231 5.83 11.85 2.20
CA PHE A 231 4.50 11.93 1.62
C PHE A 231 4.26 13.33 1.07
N ILE A 232 3.85 13.40 -0.20
CA ILE A 232 3.46 14.64 -0.86
C ILE A 232 2.00 14.54 -1.30
N PRO A 233 1.29 15.67 -1.47
CA PRO A 233 -0.06 15.67 -2.02
C PRO A 233 -0.12 14.95 -3.36
N ALA A 234 -1.17 14.16 -3.59
CA ALA A 234 -1.36 13.43 -4.84
C ALA A 234 -1.44 14.36 -6.07
N SER A 235 -1.92 15.60 -5.86
CA SER A 235 -1.98 16.67 -6.85
C SER A 235 -0.61 17.18 -7.29
N ALA A 236 0.48 16.92 -6.55
CA ALA A 236 1.83 17.32 -6.94
C ALA A 236 2.25 16.74 -8.30
N ARG A 237 1.66 15.59 -8.69
CA ARG A 237 1.86 15.00 -10.03
C ARG A 237 1.31 15.86 -11.17
N GLU A 238 0.25 16.62 -10.90
CA GLU A 238 -0.43 17.46 -11.88
C GLU A 238 0.35 18.76 -12.14
N LEU A 239 1.28 19.12 -11.24
CA LEU A 239 2.16 20.28 -11.34
C LEU A 239 3.36 20.06 -12.28
N GLY A 240 3.53 18.83 -12.80
CA GLY A 240 4.53 18.51 -13.81
C GLY A 240 5.92 18.14 -13.26
N GLU A 241 6.80 17.79 -14.20
CA GLU A 241 8.14 17.23 -13.91
C GLU A 241 9.04 18.22 -13.16
N GLU A 242 9.01 19.50 -13.52
CA GLU A 242 9.82 20.55 -12.88
C GLU A 242 9.54 20.66 -11.37
N HIS A 243 8.27 20.60 -10.97
CA HIS A 243 7.87 20.62 -9.57
C HIS A 243 8.39 19.38 -8.82
N LEU A 244 8.25 18.20 -9.41
CA LEU A 244 8.76 16.95 -8.83
C LEU A 244 10.30 16.95 -8.73
N GLN A 245 10.98 17.55 -9.70
CA GLN A 245 12.44 17.72 -9.65
C GLN A 245 12.86 18.66 -8.53
N ALA A 246 12.14 19.76 -8.31
CA ALA A 246 12.38 20.68 -7.19
C ALA A 246 12.18 20.00 -5.83
N LEU A 247 11.14 19.16 -5.70
CA LEU A 247 10.92 18.33 -4.51
C LEU A 247 12.08 17.36 -4.28
N ALA A 248 12.54 16.67 -5.33
CA ALA A 248 13.68 15.76 -5.23
C ALA A 248 14.96 16.48 -4.77
N THR A 249 15.24 17.68 -5.29
CA THR A 249 16.38 18.51 -4.86
C THR A 249 16.29 18.90 -3.38
N ARG A 250 15.08 19.20 -2.87
CA ARG A 250 14.90 19.49 -1.43
C ARG A 250 15.16 18.26 -0.56
N ILE A 251 14.73 17.07 -1.01
CA ILE A 251 15.02 15.82 -0.31
C ILE A 251 16.53 15.52 -0.34
N ASP A 252 17.21 15.75 -1.47
CA ASP A 252 18.66 15.63 -1.54
C ASP A 252 19.35 16.56 -0.53
N ALA A 253 18.91 17.81 -0.42
CA ALA A 253 19.45 18.76 0.55
C ALA A 253 19.27 18.31 2.01
N GLN A 254 18.12 17.69 2.33
CA GLN A 254 17.87 17.09 3.64
C GLN A 254 18.80 15.90 3.90
N LEU A 255 18.98 15.03 2.92
CA LEU A 255 19.91 13.91 3.02
C LEU A 255 21.37 14.37 3.13
N ASP A 256 21.74 15.43 2.43
CA ASP A 256 23.05 16.09 2.53
C ASP A 256 23.30 16.65 3.94
N ALA A 257 22.28 17.21 4.58
CA ALA A 257 22.37 17.68 5.96
C ALA A 257 22.55 16.52 6.97
N VAL A 258 21.87 15.40 6.75
CA VAL A 258 21.95 14.21 7.63
C VAL A 258 23.26 13.43 7.40
N MET A 259 23.75 13.38 6.17
CA MET A 259 24.91 12.57 5.77
C MET A 259 25.87 13.34 4.86
N PRO A 260 26.48 14.45 5.33
CA PRO A 260 27.26 15.36 4.48
C PRO A 260 28.48 14.70 3.83
N PHE A 261 29.05 13.67 4.46
CA PHE A 261 30.21 12.94 3.97
C PHE A 261 29.90 12.06 2.74
N THR A 262 28.62 11.78 2.46
CA THR A 262 28.24 10.90 1.36
C THR A 262 28.37 11.56 -0.01
N ALA A 263 28.41 12.90 -0.09
CA ALA A 263 28.34 13.64 -1.36
C ALA A 263 29.40 13.20 -2.38
N GLN A 264 30.63 12.94 -1.93
CA GLN A 264 31.75 12.51 -2.78
C GLN A 264 31.73 10.99 -3.08
N HIS A 265 30.85 10.25 -2.42
CA HIS A 265 30.77 8.79 -2.48
C HIS A 265 29.47 8.29 -3.11
N ARG A 266 28.60 9.18 -3.62
CA ARG A 266 27.38 8.79 -4.33
C ARG A 266 27.74 8.15 -5.66
N LEU A 267 27.39 6.87 -5.79
CA LEU A 267 27.61 6.11 -7.02
C LEU A 267 26.43 6.25 -7.97
N LEU A 268 25.22 6.15 -7.44
CA LEU A 268 23.98 6.28 -8.20
C LEU A 268 22.95 7.10 -7.43
N ARG A 269 22.09 7.78 -8.16
CA ARG A 269 20.93 8.49 -7.65
C ARG A 269 19.72 8.12 -8.50
N SER A 270 18.58 7.90 -7.87
CA SER A 270 17.33 7.65 -8.57
C SER A 270 16.15 8.34 -7.87
N VAL A 271 15.28 8.96 -8.66
CA VAL A 271 13.96 9.43 -8.28
C VAL A 271 12.97 8.62 -9.11
N PRO A 272 12.37 7.54 -8.56
CA PRO A 272 11.58 6.60 -9.35
C PRO A 272 10.42 7.23 -10.14
N TYR A 273 9.88 8.37 -9.68
CA TYR A 273 8.86 9.13 -10.41
C TYR A 273 9.35 9.83 -11.68
N LEU A 274 10.63 10.20 -11.73
CA LEU A 274 11.24 10.94 -12.82
C LEU A 274 12.00 9.98 -13.75
N ASP A 275 12.71 9.01 -13.16
CA ASP A 275 13.68 8.20 -13.89
C ASP A 275 13.09 6.91 -14.48
N ALA A 276 11.94 6.44 -13.98
CA ALA A 276 11.30 5.24 -14.49
C ALA A 276 10.55 5.54 -15.81
N SER A 277 11.28 5.58 -16.92
CA SER A 277 10.69 5.80 -18.25
C SER A 277 9.80 4.62 -18.68
N GLY A 278 8.53 4.91 -18.97
CA GLY A 278 7.73 4.12 -19.92
C GLY A 278 7.08 2.81 -19.44
N SER A 279 7.10 2.46 -18.15
CA SER A 279 6.38 1.28 -17.65
C SER A 279 4.87 1.58 -17.48
N ARG A 280 4.16 1.80 -18.60
CA ARG A 280 2.70 1.93 -18.63
C ARG A 280 2.08 0.80 -17.80
N GLY A 281 1.38 1.17 -16.73
CA GLY A 281 0.68 0.23 -15.84
C GLY A 281 1.57 -0.58 -14.90
N THR A 282 2.86 -0.26 -14.76
CA THR A 282 3.76 -1.09 -13.97
C THR A 282 4.69 -0.32 -13.03
N ARG A 283 4.48 -0.59 -11.73
CA ARG A 283 5.50 -1.11 -10.79
C ARG A 283 6.12 -0.18 -9.73
N LEU A 284 5.75 1.08 -9.69
CA LEU A 284 6.02 1.96 -8.53
C LEU A 284 4.69 2.57 -8.09
N MET A 285 3.74 1.71 -7.68
CA MET A 285 2.55 2.26 -7.04
C MET A 285 3.03 2.88 -5.74
N PRO A 286 2.95 4.21 -5.57
CA PRO A 286 3.30 4.79 -4.29
C PRO A 286 2.47 4.12 -3.23
N HIS A 287 3.03 3.97 -2.03
CA HIS A 287 2.20 3.81 -0.86
C HIS A 287 1.27 5.02 -0.79
N PRO A 288 -0.05 4.86 -1.02
CA PRO A 288 -0.98 5.97 -1.01
C PRO A 288 -1.53 6.17 0.40
N LEU A 289 -1.91 7.41 0.70
CA LEU A 289 -2.76 7.72 1.84
C LEU A 289 -4.14 8.10 1.33
N TYR A 290 -5.15 7.45 1.88
CA TYR A 290 -6.53 7.64 1.50
C TYR A 290 -7.28 8.50 2.51
N SER A 291 -8.26 9.22 2.00
CA SER A 291 -9.35 9.81 2.75
C SER A 291 -10.64 9.11 2.36
N PHE A 292 -11.53 8.92 3.33
CA PHE A 292 -12.84 8.30 3.13
C PHE A 292 -13.95 9.27 3.51
N GLU A 293 -15.07 9.23 2.79
CA GLU A 293 -16.24 10.06 3.11
C GLU A 293 -17.04 9.51 4.29
N SER A 294 -17.00 8.19 4.49
CA SER A 294 -17.72 7.50 5.57
C SER A 294 -16.94 7.51 6.89
N GLU A 295 -17.67 7.57 8.00
CA GLU A 295 -17.08 7.46 9.33
C GLU A 295 -16.47 6.07 9.52
N ALA A 296 -15.17 6.04 9.79
CA ALA A 296 -14.44 4.80 9.96
C ALA A 296 -14.73 4.18 11.33
N VAL A 297 -15.15 2.92 11.35
CA VAL A 297 -15.39 2.17 12.57
C VAL A 297 -14.07 1.96 13.29
N LEU A 298 -13.98 2.48 14.52
CA LEU A 298 -12.72 2.55 15.30
C LEU A 298 -11.58 3.21 14.51
N GLY A 299 -11.90 4.06 13.53
CA GLY A 299 -10.98 4.71 12.61
C GLY A 299 -10.04 3.80 11.81
N VAL A 300 -10.34 2.50 11.69
CA VAL A 300 -9.47 1.54 11.00
C VAL A 300 -10.05 0.99 9.69
N THR A 301 -11.34 1.19 9.45
CA THR A 301 -12.04 0.73 8.25
C THR A 301 -12.08 1.80 7.17
N GLY A 302 -12.08 1.38 5.90
CA GLY A 302 -12.37 2.24 4.75
C GLY A 302 -13.53 1.68 3.95
N LEU A 303 -13.28 1.31 2.69
CA LEU A 303 -14.30 0.69 1.83
C LEU A 303 -14.81 -0.63 2.41
N SER A 304 -16.11 -0.90 2.24
CA SER A 304 -16.64 -2.24 2.54
C SER A 304 -16.07 -3.27 1.57
N GLN A 305 -15.83 -4.47 2.10
CA GLN A 305 -15.29 -5.58 1.33
C GLN A 305 -16.27 -6.10 0.27
N ARG A 306 -17.57 -6.12 0.59
CA ARG A 306 -18.64 -6.47 -0.35
C ARG A 306 -19.06 -5.24 -1.13
N THR A 307 -18.92 -5.29 -2.45
CA THR A 307 -19.43 -4.23 -3.32
C THR A 307 -20.94 -4.40 -3.58
N PRO A 308 -21.63 -3.36 -4.08
CA PRO A 308 -23.01 -3.49 -4.56
C PRO A 308 -23.18 -4.45 -5.75
N VAL A 309 -22.09 -4.82 -6.44
CA VAL A 309 -22.12 -5.79 -7.54
C VAL A 309 -21.95 -7.21 -6.99
N LYS A 310 -22.85 -8.10 -7.40
CA LYS A 310 -22.79 -9.51 -6.99
C LYS A 310 -21.51 -10.15 -7.53
N ASN A 311 -20.82 -10.90 -6.68
CA ASN A 311 -19.60 -11.64 -7.00
C ASN A 311 -18.37 -10.76 -7.32
N LEU A 312 -18.37 -9.50 -6.85
CA LEU A 312 -17.22 -8.61 -6.85
C LEU A 312 -16.89 -8.21 -5.40
N LEU A 313 -15.69 -8.58 -4.94
CA LEU A 313 -15.19 -8.29 -3.60
C LEU A 313 -13.93 -7.43 -3.68
N LEU A 314 -13.73 -6.56 -2.69
CA LEU A 314 -12.51 -5.77 -2.52
C LEU A 314 -11.56 -6.46 -1.53
N ALA A 315 -10.27 -6.45 -1.83
CA ALA A 315 -9.22 -6.94 -0.94
C ALA A 315 -7.98 -6.02 -0.94
N GLY A 316 -8.15 -4.78 -1.42
CA GLY A 316 -7.08 -3.78 -1.44
C GLY A 316 -6.87 -3.10 -0.08
N ARG A 317 -5.87 -2.21 -0.07
CA ARG A 317 -5.45 -1.40 1.09
C ARG A 317 -6.56 -0.54 1.67
N GLU A 318 -7.53 -0.19 0.83
CA GLU A 318 -8.67 0.67 1.16
C GLU A 318 -9.71 0.00 2.07
N VAL A 319 -9.66 -1.32 2.28
CA VAL A 319 -10.66 -2.01 3.13
C VAL A 319 -10.37 -1.79 4.62
N LEU A 320 -9.10 -1.97 5.03
CA LEU A 320 -8.63 -1.84 6.42
C LEU A 320 -7.41 -0.89 6.52
N PRO A 321 -7.53 0.36 6.04
CA PRO A 321 -6.40 1.27 5.85
C PRO A 321 -5.69 1.64 7.16
N GLY A 322 -6.42 1.72 8.28
CA GLY A 322 -5.84 2.11 9.57
C GLY A 322 -4.99 1.04 10.25
N LEU A 323 -4.92 -0.16 9.67
CA LEU A 323 -4.08 -1.27 10.16
C LEU A 323 -2.80 -1.48 9.32
N GLY A 324 -2.57 -0.65 8.29
CA GLY A 324 -1.41 -0.79 7.40
C GLY A 324 -1.34 -2.18 6.75
N LEU A 325 -0.14 -2.77 6.69
CA LEU A 325 0.10 -4.08 6.09
C LEU A 325 -0.73 -5.22 6.74
N GLU A 326 -0.95 -5.16 8.05
CA GLU A 326 -1.83 -6.14 8.74
C GLU A 326 -3.26 -6.06 8.17
N GLY A 327 -3.73 -4.85 7.89
CA GLY A 327 -5.01 -4.60 7.23
C GLY A 327 -5.09 -5.20 5.83
N GLU A 328 -4.05 -5.04 5.02
CA GLU A 328 -3.98 -5.64 3.67
C GLU A 328 -4.12 -7.17 3.72
N LEU A 329 -3.35 -7.82 4.61
CA LEU A 329 -3.37 -9.27 4.77
C LEU A 329 -4.73 -9.77 5.30
N LEU A 330 -5.31 -9.06 6.28
CA LEU A 330 -6.63 -9.38 6.81
C LEU A 330 -7.73 -9.22 5.76
N ALA A 331 -7.65 -8.19 4.91
CA ALA A 331 -8.59 -8.00 3.81
C ALA A 331 -8.54 -9.19 2.84
N GLY A 332 -7.35 -9.66 2.46
CA GLY A 332 -7.17 -10.86 1.64
C GLY A 332 -7.74 -12.13 2.27
N VAL A 333 -7.41 -12.41 3.54
CA VAL A 333 -7.93 -13.59 4.27
C VAL A 333 -9.45 -13.58 4.34
N ARG A 334 -10.06 -12.42 4.55
CA ARG A 334 -11.52 -12.29 4.61
C ARG A 334 -12.17 -12.43 3.25
N ALA A 335 -11.56 -11.89 2.19
CA ALA A 335 -12.05 -12.08 0.83
C ALA A 335 -12.11 -13.58 0.50
N ALA A 336 -11.06 -14.33 0.84
CA ALA A 336 -11.02 -15.78 0.63
C ALA A 336 -12.16 -16.50 1.37
N ARG A 337 -12.45 -16.14 2.63
CA ARG A 337 -13.59 -16.70 3.39
C ARG A 337 -14.92 -16.38 2.74
N LEU A 338 -15.13 -15.13 2.31
CA LEU A 338 -16.36 -14.72 1.63
C LEU A 338 -16.55 -15.48 0.30
N VAL A 339 -15.47 -15.70 -0.45
CA VAL A 339 -15.50 -16.53 -1.66
C VAL A 339 -15.89 -17.97 -1.31
N GLN A 340 -15.30 -18.57 -0.29
CA GLN A 340 -15.65 -19.93 0.16
C GLN A 340 -17.13 -20.03 0.53
N ASP A 341 -17.66 -19.09 1.31
CA ASP A 341 -19.09 -19.06 1.68
C ASP A 341 -20.01 -18.90 0.47
N MET A 342 -19.58 -18.14 -0.54
CA MET A 342 -20.33 -17.93 -1.77
C MET A 342 -20.36 -19.17 -2.66
N LEU A 343 -19.26 -19.93 -2.70
CA LEU A 343 -19.13 -21.15 -3.49
C LEU A 343 -19.77 -22.36 -2.79
N ASN A 344 -19.61 -22.49 -1.47
CA ASN A 344 -20.19 -23.58 -0.67
C ASN A 344 -21.72 -23.56 -0.62
N LYS A 345 -22.37 -22.42 -0.92
CA LYS A 345 -23.84 -22.33 -1.08
C LYS A 345 -24.37 -23.08 -2.31
N LYS A 346 -23.50 -23.66 -3.15
CA LYS A 346 -23.87 -24.62 -4.19
C LYS A 346 -23.28 -25.99 -3.84
N ASP A 347 -24.05 -26.79 -3.11
CA ASP A 347 -23.81 -28.24 -3.05
C ASP A 347 -24.24 -28.82 -4.41
N PRO A 348 -23.32 -29.28 -5.28
CA PRO A 348 -23.68 -29.85 -6.57
C PRO A 348 -24.48 -31.15 -6.46
N LEU A 349 -24.60 -31.73 -5.25
CA LEU A 349 -25.40 -32.93 -4.98
C LEU A 349 -26.81 -32.60 -4.46
N LYS A 350 -27.17 -31.32 -4.32
CA LYS A 350 -28.53 -30.87 -3.98
C LYS A 350 -29.13 -30.00 -5.09
N GLY A 351 -28.96 -30.46 -6.33
CA GLY A 351 -29.80 -30.05 -7.47
C GLY A 351 -31.11 -30.82 -7.45
#